data_AF-A0A558BYQ2-F1
#
_entry.id   AF-A0A558BYQ2-F1
#
_cell.length_a   1.000
_cell.length_b   1.000
_cell.length_c   1.000
_cell.angle_alpha   90.00
_cell.angle_beta   90.00
_cell.angle_gamma   90.00
#
_symmetry.space_group_name_H-M   'P 1'
#
loop_
_entity.id
_entity.type
_entity.pdbx_description
1 polymer ?
#
loop_
_entity_poly.entity_id
_entity_poly.type
_entity_poly.pdbx_seq_one_letter_code
_entity_poly.pdbx_strand_id
1 'polypeptide(L)'
;MSQTFLVSRTDAIGDVVLTLPVCGMLKQLHPGCRVVLIGRSYTAAVAAACPWIDDFVELQADASVAALAAQLRPYAAAAIIHVFPNKMVANAAKQAHIPVRIGTRNRLFHWLTCNRLVALSRRHSPLHEAQLNLHLLRPLGYTQVPPLPTVAELVRLVPTAPLPPHAQQLLAARRPEQLNVVLHPRSRGSAREWGLPHFGQLARLLHTAGHRVFVTGTKEEGAELAAADWLQEHKPYLAADLTGEFALPEFIAFISAADGLVAGSTGPLHLAAALGRHALGLYPPIRPMHPGRWGPLGPWAEYLVFDRPNCQDCRNQPAQCTCIKAIEAGAVAAHVASWQPLPVAH
;
A
#
# COMPACT_ATOMS: atom_id res chain seq x y z
N MET A 1 24.89 -9.87 -20.50
CA MET A 1 23.90 -10.64 -19.73
C MET A 1 23.09 -9.64 -18.90
N SER A 2 21.76 -9.76 -18.89
CA SER A 2 20.91 -8.94 -18.04
C SER A 2 21.22 -9.23 -16.56
N GLN A 3 21.37 -8.19 -15.74
CA GLN A 3 21.64 -8.33 -14.31
C GLN A 3 20.34 -8.60 -13.54
N THR A 4 20.40 -9.45 -12.52
CA THR A 4 19.27 -9.67 -11.58
C THR A 4 19.47 -8.89 -10.29
N PHE A 5 18.45 -8.18 -9.84
CA PHE A 5 18.40 -7.46 -8.57
C PHE A 5 17.30 -8.03 -7.68
N LEU A 6 17.62 -8.29 -6.41
CA LEU A 6 16.64 -8.70 -5.42
C LEU A 6 16.24 -7.49 -4.56
N VAL A 7 14.95 -7.34 -4.27
CA VAL A 7 14.42 -6.31 -3.36
C VAL A 7 13.67 -7.00 -2.23
N SER A 8 13.98 -6.75 -0.96
CA SER A 8 13.28 -7.40 0.15
C SER A 8 12.37 -6.43 0.92
N ARG A 9 11.07 -6.73 0.92
CA ARG A 9 10.02 -6.04 1.68
C ARG A 9 9.02 -7.08 2.20
N THR A 10 9.14 -7.44 3.48
CA THR A 10 8.53 -8.65 4.06
C THR A 10 7.43 -8.37 5.09
N ASP A 11 6.81 -7.20 4.98
CA ASP A 11 5.78 -6.66 5.85
C ASP A 11 4.53 -6.27 5.04
N ALA A 12 3.77 -5.25 5.47
CA ALA A 12 2.40 -5.02 5.03
C ALA A 12 2.28 -4.65 3.54
N ILE A 13 1.07 -4.85 2.99
CA ILE A 13 0.73 -4.54 1.59
C ILE A 13 1.06 -3.08 1.23
N GLY A 14 0.71 -2.12 2.10
CA GLY A 14 1.00 -0.70 1.87
C GLY A 14 2.50 -0.42 1.74
N ASP A 15 3.33 -1.02 2.59
CA ASP A 15 4.79 -0.92 2.51
C ASP A 15 5.35 -1.50 1.20
N VAL A 16 4.77 -2.61 0.72
CA VAL A 16 5.14 -3.20 -0.58
C VAL A 16 4.79 -2.25 -1.72
N VAL A 17 3.58 -1.67 -1.72
CA VAL A 17 3.19 -0.68 -2.75
C VAL A 17 4.12 0.54 -2.75
N LEU A 18 4.48 1.06 -1.57
CA LEU A 18 5.44 2.16 -1.45
C LEU A 18 6.91 1.75 -1.70
N THR A 19 7.16 0.47 -1.99
CA THR A 19 8.46 -0.05 -2.43
C THR A 19 8.54 -0.24 -3.94
N LEU A 20 7.41 -0.28 -4.66
CA LEU A 20 7.41 -0.44 -6.13
C LEU A 20 8.29 0.57 -6.87
N PRO A 21 8.42 1.85 -6.42
CA PRO A 21 9.36 2.79 -7.05
C PRO A 21 10.81 2.34 -7.01
N VAL A 22 11.23 1.56 -6.02
CA VAL A 22 12.58 0.97 -5.99
C VAL A 22 12.77 0.01 -7.16
N CYS A 23 11.77 -0.81 -7.45
CA CYS A 23 11.79 -1.74 -8.59
C CYS A 23 11.79 -0.99 -9.92
N GLY A 24 10.91 0.00 -10.08
CA GLY A 24 10.87 0.83 -11.30
C GLY A 24 12.17 1.61 -11.53
N MET A 25 12.74 2.19 -10.48
CA MET A 25 14.02 2.91 -10.56
C MET A 25 15.19 1.99 -10.90
N LEU A 26 15.21 0.74 -10.42
CA LEU A 26 16.21 -0.24 -10.84
C LEU A 26 16.16 -0.50 -12.35
N LYS A 27 14.95 -0.63 -12.92
CA LYS A 27 14.76 -0.80 -14.37
C LYS A 27 15.25 0.41 -15.17
N GLN A 28 15.10 1.62 -14.64
CA GLN A 28 15.60 2.86 -15.25
C GLN A 28 17.14 2.97 -15.17
N LEU A 29 17.73 2.68 -14.00
CA LEU A 29 19.18 2.73 -13.78
C LEU A 29 19.92 1.61 -14.52
N HIS A 30 19.30 0.45 -14.66
CA HIS A 30 19.86 -0.73 -15.30
C HIS A 30 18.87 -1.27 -16.35
N PRO A 31 18.83 -0.68 -17.55
CA PRO A 31 17.92 -1.10 -18.61
C PRO A 31 18.05 -2.60 -18.92
N GLY A 32 16.91 -3.27 -18.99
CA GLY A 32 16.81 -4.71 -19.27
C GLY A 32 17.14 -5.62 -18.09
N CYS A 33 17.43 -5.10 -16.89
CA CYS A 33 17.65 -5.92 -15.70
C CYS A 33 16.39 -6.71 -15.30
N ARG A 34 16.59 -7.81 -14.57
CA ARG A 34 15.54 -8.55 -13.86
C ARG A 34 15.44 -8.05 -12.42
N VAL A 35 14.25 -7.82 -11.92
CA VAL A 35 13.94 -7.42 -10.54
C VAL A 35 13.05 -8.48 -9.91
N VAL A 36 13.48 -8.99 -8.76
CA VAL A 36 12.78 -10.04 -8.02
C VAL A 36 12.45 -9.52 -6.63
N LEU A 37 11.17 -9.58 -6.26
CA LEU A 37 10.72 -9.15 -4.94
C LEU A 37 10.71 -10.33 -3.97
N ILE A 38 11.30 -10.14 -2.79
CA ILE A 38 11.19 -11.07 -1.66
C ILE A 38 10.15 -10.50 -0.68
N GLY A 39 9.07 -11.23 -0.45
CA GLY A 39 7.96 -10.79 0.40
C GLY A 39 7.24 -11.94 1.11
N ARG A 40 6.11 -11.65 1.76
CA ARG A 40 5.23 -12.69 2.35
C ARG A 40 4.24 -13.19 1.30
N SER A 41 3.74 -14.43 1.43
CA SER A 41 2.77 -15.02 0.50
C SER A 41 1.58 -14.10 0.20
N TYR A 42 1.02 -13.47 1.23
CA TYR A 42 -0.11 -12.54 1.09
C TYR A 42 0.22 -11.28 0.28
N THR A 43 1.48 -10.99 -0.04
CA THR A 43 1.90 -9.86 -0.89
C THR A 43 2.25 -10.26 -2.33
N ALA A 44 2.25 -11.56 -2.65
CA ALA A 44 2.64 -12.07 -3.96
C ALA A 44 1.77 -11.50 -5.09
N ALA A 45 0.47 -11.31 -4.84
CA ALA A 45 -0.44 -10.73 -5.83
C ALA A 45 -0.09 -9.27 -6.18
N VAL A 46 0.44 -8.49 -5.23
CA VAL A 46 0.93 -7.12 -5.49
C VAL A 46 2.16 -7.16 -6.39
N ALA A 47 3.05 -8.12 -6.15
CA ALA A 47 4.24 -8.32 -6.98
C ALA A 47 3.86 -8.70 -8.42
N ALA A 48 2.93 -9.65 -8.58
CA ALA A 48 2.44 -10.08 -9.88
C ALA A 48 1.76 -8.95 -10.66
N ALA A 49 1.03 -8.07 -9.97
CA ALA A 49 0.37 -6.92 -10.57
C ALA A 49 1.32 -5.75 -10.87
N CYS A 50 2.58 -5.78 -10.42
CA CYS A 50 3.52 -4.69 -10.65
C CYS A 50 4.30 -4.89 -11.96
N PRO A 51 4.27 -3.94 -12.91
CA PRO A 51 4.99 -4.08 -14.18
C PRO A 51 6.52 -4.02 -14.05
N TRP A 52 7.04 -3.65 -12.88
CA TRP A 52 8.47 -3.52 -12.62
C TRP A 52 9.11 -4.77 -12.00
N ILE A 53 8.30 -5.74 -11.59
CA ILE A 53 8.74 -6.96 -10.90
C ILE A 53 8.57 -8.14 -11.86
N ASP A 54 9.65 -8.88 -12.10
CA ASP A 54 9.64 -10.02 -13.02
C ASP A 54 9.41 -11.35 -12.31
N ASP A 55 9.65 -11.41 -10.99
CA ASP A 55 9.50 -12.63 -10.21
C ASP A 55 9.33 -12.34 -8.71
N PHE A 56 8.84 -13.34 -7.97
CA PHE A 56 8.57 -13.25 -6.55
C PHE A 56 9.13 -14.44 -5.78
N VAL A 57 9.83 -14.16 -4.69
CA VAL A 57 10.32 -15.15 -3.73
C VAL A 57 9.55 -15.02 -2.43
N GLU A 58 8.82 -16.08 -2.06
CA GLU A 58 8.11 -16.12 -0.80
C GLU A 58 9.07 -16.37 0.38
N LEU A 59 9.01 -15.50 1.38
CA LEU A 59 9.57 -15.73 2.71
C LEU A 59 8.57 -16.50 3.57
N GLN A 60 8.70 -17.83 3.57
CA GLN A 60 7.95 -18.71 4.46
C GLN A 60 8.24 -18.41 5.94
N ALA A 61 7.27 -18.68 6.81
CA ALA A 61 7.36 -18.33 8.24
C ALA A 61 8.42 -19.17 8.98
N ASP A 62 8.58 -20.43 8.58
CA ASP A 62 9.45 -21.47 9.12
C ASP A 62 10.74 -21.65 8.31
N ALA A 63 10.99 -20.79 7.30
CA ALA A 63 12.19 -20.87 6.48
C ALA A 63 13.47 -20.80 7.32
N SER A 64 14.43 -21.67 7.02
CA SER A 64 15.79 -21.54 7.53
C SER A 64 16.62 -20.62 6.64
N VAL A 65 17.69 -20.04 7.20
CA VAL A 65 18.65 -19.23 6.42
C VAL A 65 19.22 -20.03 5.25
N ALA A 66 19.52 -21.32 5.45
CA ALA A 66 20.07 -22.20 4.43
C ALA A 66 19.06 -22.50 3.31
N ALA A 67 17.80 -22.76 3.66
CA ALA A 67 16.74 -23.00 2.68
C ALA A 67 16.50 -21.76 1.80
N LEU A 68 16.36 -20.58 2.43
CA LEU A 68 16.21 -19.33 1.68
C LEU A 68 17.46 -19.04 0.82
N ALA A 69 18.67 -19.23 1.35
CA ALA A 69 19.90 -19.06 0.57
C ALA A 69 19.95 -19.98 -0.65
N ALA A 70 19.53 -21.24 -0.52
CA ALA A 70 19.43 -22.18 -1.63
C ALA A 70 18.42 -21.71 -2.68
N GLN A 71 17.27 -21.15 -2.27
CA GLN A 71 16.28 -20.55 -3.17
C GLN A 71 16.81 -19.29 -3.88
N LEU A 72 17.69 -18.50 -3.23
CA LEU A 72 18.24 -17.27 -3.81
C LEU A 72 19.39 -17.52 -4.81
N ARG A 73 20.15 -18.61 -4.69
CA ARG A 73 21.32 -18.89 -5.54
C ARG A 73 21.01 -18.95 -7.05
N PRO A 74 19.94 -19.63 -7.51
CA PRO A 74 19.62 -19.73 -8.94
C PRO A 74 19.43 -18.39 -9.64
N TYR A 75 19.05 -17.34 -8.89
CA TYR A 75 18.87 -16.00 -9.46
C TYR A 75 20.17 -15.33 -9.91
N ALA A 76 21.33 -15.82 -9.44
CA ALA A 76 22.65 -15.24 -9.70
C ALA A 76 22.66 -13.70 -9.54
N ALA A 77 22.00 -13.21 -8.48
CA ALA A 77 21.73 -11.79 -8.33
C ALA A 77 23.01 -10.97 -8.17
N ALA A 78 23.09 -9.85 -8.90
CA ALA A 78 24.18 -8.88 -8.79
C ALA A 78 24.10 -8.09 -7.48
N ALA A 79 22.89 -7.78 -7.02
CA ALA A 79 22.68 -7.13 -5.74
C ALA A 79 21.37 -7.53 -5.06
N ILE A 80 21.33 -7.33 -3.74
CA ILE A 80 20.09 -7.31 -2.95
C ILE A 80 19.94 -5.98 -2.20
N ILE A 81 18.72 -5.46 -2.19
CA ILE A 81 18.33 -4.23 -1.51
C ILE A 81 17.38 -4.57 -0.35
N HIS A 82 17.85 -4.40 0.89
CA HIS A 82 17.03 -4.62 2.08
C HIS A 82 16.22 -3.39 2.47
N VAL A 83 15.07 -3.22 1.79
CA VAL A 83 14.14 -2.10 2.05
C VAL A 83 13.52 -2.22 3.45
N PHE A 84 13.04 -3.42 3.79
CA PHE A 84 12.74 -3.80 5.17
C PHE A 84 13.91 -4.58 5.78
N PRO A 85 14.52 -4.12 6.88
CA PRO A 85 15.58 -4.87 7.54
C PRO A 85 15.06 -6.18 8.15
N ASN A 86 15.42 -7.31 7.54
CA ASN A 86 15.09 -8.64 8.03
C ASN A 86 16.37 -9.46 8.23
N LYS A 87 16.63 -9.88 9.48
CA LYS A 87 17.86 -10.60 9.84
C LYS A 87 18.01 -11.92 9.09
N MET A 88 16.92 -12.67 8.90
CA MET A 88 16.94 -13.95 8.18
C MET A 88 17.32 -13.75 6.71
N VAL A 89 16.65 -12.82 6.02
CA VAL A 89 16.91 -12.53 4.60
C VAL A 89 18.33 -12.00 4.40
N ALA A 90 18.83 -11.13 5.28
CA ALA A 90 20.19 -10.59 5.18
C ALA A 90 21.27 -11.68 5.37
N ASN A 91 21.07 -12.62 6.29
CA ASN A 91 21.98 -13.76 6.44
C ASN A 91 21.88 -14.71 5.23
N ALA A 92 20.69 -14.96 4.71
CA ALA A 92 20.49 -15.82 3.55
C ALA A 92 21.18 -15.25 2.31
N ALA A 93 21.07 -13.93 2.10
CA ALA A 93 21.78 -13.23 1.02
C ALA A 93 23.30 -13.34 1.13
N LYS A 94 23.85 -13.25 2.35
CA LYS A 94 25.28 -13.47 2.60
C LYS A 94 25.69 -14.92 2.28
N GLN A 95 24.90 -15.89 2.74
CA GLN A 95 25.15 -17.33 2.51
C GLN A 95 24.92 -17.76 1.04
N ALA A 96 24.09 -17.02 0.31
CA ALA A 96 23.93 -17.16 -1.14
C ALA A 96 25.05 -16.49 -1.94
N HIS A 97 26.03 -15.85 -1.26
CA HIS A 97 27.16 -15.16 -1.87
C HIS A 97 26.78 -14.03 -2.85
N ILE A 98 25.64 -13.36 -2.64
CA ILE A 98 25.23 -12.20 -3.44
C ILE A 98 26.29 -11.10 -3.27
N PRO A 99 26.94 -10.60 -4.33
CA PRO A 99 28.17 -9.81 -4.20
C PRO A 99 27.91 -8.41 -3.65
N VAL A 100 26.80 -7.76 -3.99
CA VAL A 100 26.41 -6.46 -3.44
C VAL A 100 25.20 -6.62 -2.53
N ARG A 101 25.36 -6.32 -1.24
CA ARG A 101 24.29 -6.47 -0.24
C ARG A 101 24.08 -5.13 0.44
N ILE A 102 22.97 -4.49 0.12
CA ILE A 102 22.66 -3.11 0.52
C ILE A 102 21.68 -3.13 1.68
N GLY A 103 22.03 -2.47 2.77
CA GLY A 103 21.20 -2.35 3.96
C GLY A 103 21.32 -0.99 4.63
N THR A 104 20.45 -0.76 5.61
CA THR A 104 20.50 0.46 6.43
C THR A 104 21.60 0.39 7.50
N ARG A 105 22.30 1.51 7.73
CA ARG A 105 23.37 1.63 8.73
C ARG A 105 22.90 1.43 10.18
N ASN A 106 21.64 1.75 10.48
CA ASN A 106 21.11 1.79 11.84
C ASN A 106 20.74 0.40 12.39
N ARG A 107 21.08 -0.69 11.69
CA ARG A 107 20.79 -2.07 12.09
C ARG A 107 22.11 -2.82 12.27
N LEU A 108 22.41 -3.20 13.51
CA LEU A 108 23.69 -3.83 13.87
C LEU A 108 23.99 -5.08 13.02
N PHE A 109 23.01 -5.94 12.78
CA PHE A 109 23.22 -7.16 11.98
C PHE A 109 23.57 -6.87 10.51
N HIS A 110 23.20 -5.70 9.95
CA HIS A 110 23.62 -5.31 8.60
C HIS A 110 25.12 -5.08 8.50
N TRP A 111 25.81 -4.68 9.58
CA TRP A 111 27.28 -4.54 9.55
C TRP A 111 28.00 -5.87 9.32
N LEU A 112 27.37 -6.99 9.66
CA LEU A 112 27.92 -8.33 9.45
C LEU A 112 27.41 -9.01 8.19
N THR A 113 26.28 -8.55 7.65
CA THR A 113 25.55 -9.21 6.55
C THR A 113 25.56 -8.41 5.25
N CYS A 114 25.68 -7.08 5.31
CA CYS A 114 25.70 -6.18 4.17
C CYS A 114 27.10 -5.58 3.99
N ASN A 115 27.49 -5.30 2.74
CA ASN A 115 28.77 -4.65 2.41
C ASN A 115 28.60 -3.25 1.79
N ARG A 116 27.36 -2.78 1.70
CA ARG A 116 27.00 -1.40 1.35
C ARG A 116 25.95 -0.92 2.36
N LEU A 117 26.32 0.04 3.19
CA LEU A 117 25.44 0.58 4.23
C LEU A 117 25.01 2.00 3.89
N VAL A 118 23.70 2.22 3.87
CA VAL A 118 23.10 3.54 3.60
C VAL A 118 22.60 4.14 4.91
N ALA A 119 23.01 5.36 5.20
CA ALA A 119 22.48 6.13 6.32
C ALA A 119 21.07 6.63 5.98
N LEU A 120 20.06 6.14 6.72
CA LEU A 120 18.67 6.56 6.60
C LEU A 120 18.07 6.84 7.97
N SER A 121 17.31 7.92 8.07
CA SER A 121 16.57 8.28 9.28
C SER A 121 15.11 8.54 8.93
N ARG A 122 14.25 7.55 9.17
CA ARG A 122 12.79 7.68 8.99
C ARG A 122 12.17 8.67 9.97
N ARG A 123 12.74 8.81 11.17
CA ARG A 123 12.21 9.69 12.23
C ARG A 123 12.40 11.17 11.92
N HIS A 124 13.54 11.53 11.32
CA HIS A 124 13.95 12.92 11.12
C HIS A 124 13.89 13.39 9.66
N SER A 125 13.39 12.54 8.76
CA SER A 125 13.24 12.89 7.34
C SER A 125 11.92 13.62 7.06
N PRO A 126 11.93 14.65 6.20
CA PRO A 126 10.71 15.25 5.65
C PRO A 126 10.17 14.49 4.42
N LEU A 127 10.94 13.53 3.88
CA LEU A 127 10.59 12.79 2.68
C LEU A 127 9.50 11.74 2.90
N HIS A 128 8.75 11.47 1.83
CA HIS A 128 7.83 10.36 1.74
C HIS A 128 8.54 9.00 1.89
N GLU A 129 7.86 7.96 2.40
CA GLU A 129 8.47 6.62 2.56
C GLU A 129 8.99 6.06 1.23
N ALA A 130 8.24 6.26 0.13
CA ALA A 130 8.69 5.86 -1.21
C ALA A 130 10.00 6.55 -1.64
N GLN A 131 10.15 7.85 -1.38
CA GLN A 131 11.38 8.59 -1.64
C GLN A 131 12.54 8.11 -0.76
N LEU A 132 12.26 7.82 0.52
CA LEU A 132 13.25 7.28 1.45
C LEU A 132 13.76 5.91 0.99
N ASN A 133 12.87 5.05 0.50
CA ASN A 133 13.24 3.73 0.00
C ASN A 133 14.23 3.83 -1.18
N LEU A 134 14.07 4.81 -2.07
CA LEU A 134 14.96 5.03 -3.21
C LEU A 134 16.40 5.37 -2.81
N HIS A 135 16.63 5.98 -1.65
CA HIS A 135 18.00 6.25 -1.20
C HIS A 135 18.85 4.97 -1.01
N LEU A 136 18.21 3.81 -0.81
CA LEU A 136 18.92 2.53 -0.77
C LEU A 136 19.59 2.19 -2.10
N LEU A 137 19.21 2.82 -3.20
CA LEU A 137 19.82 2.62 -4.51
C LEU A 137 21.11 3.43 -4.71
N ARG A 138 21.53 4.28 -3.75
CA ARG A 138 22.78 5.07 -3.85
C ARG A 138 24.01 4.23 -4.24
N PRO A 139 24.25 3.04 -3.66
CA PRO A 139 25.40 2.21 -4.05
C PRO A 139 25.33 1.67 -5.48
N LEU A 140 24.18 1.79 -6.15
CA LEU A 140 23.94 1.37 -7.53
C LEU A 140 23.89 2.56 -8.51
N GLY A 141 24.36 3.74 -8.09
CA GLY A 141 24.45 4.91 -8.96
C GLY A 141 23.27 5.88 -8.88
N TYR A 142 22.33 5.68 -7.97
CA TYR A 142 21.25 6.64 -7.72
C TYR A 142 21.78 7.87 -6.97
N THR A 143 21.78 9.03 -7.63
CA THR A 143 22.42 10.26 -7.12
C THR A 143 21.45 11.25 -6.50
N GLN A 144 20.25 11.41 -7.06
CA GLN A 144 19.29 12.43 -6.66
C GLN A 144 17.91 11.84 -6.40
N VAL A 145 17.25 12.31 -5.34
CA VAL A 145 15.85 11.97 -5.08
C VAL A 145 14.96 12.82 -5.96
N PRO A 146 14.14 12.24 -6.86
CA PRO A 146 13.26 13.00 -7.69
C PRO A 146 12.09 13.55 -6.85
N PRO A 147 11.41 14.60 -7.35
CA PRO A 147 10.19 15.10 -6.75
C PRO A 147 9.15 14.00 -6.56
N LEU A 148 8.27 14.14 -5.56
CA LEU A 148 7.27 13.13 -5.24
C LEU A 148 6.34 12.77 -6.43
N PRO A 149 5.91 13.72 -7.29
CA PRO A 149 5.13 13.39 -8.49
C PRO A 149 5.84 12.39 -9.42
N THR A 150 7.14 12.57 -9.66
CA THR A 150 7.95 11.64 -10.47
C THR A 150 8.07 10.26 -9.81
N VAL A 151 8.13 10.20 -8.48
CA VAL A 151 8.10 8.91 -7.76
C VAL A 151 6.73 8.24 -7.89
N ALA A 152 5.64 9.01 -7.89
CA ALA A 152 4.29 8.50 -8.01
C ALA A 152 4.04 7.81 -9.37
N GLU A 153 4.69 8.26 -10.46
CA GLU A 153 4.64 7.61 -11.77
C GLU A 153 5.17 6.16 -11.76
N LEU A 154 6.03 5.82 -10.78
CA LEU A 154 6.56 4.46 -10.61
C LEU A 154 5.67 3.59 -9.71
N VAL A 155 4.66 4.17 -9.04
CA VAL A 155 3.69 3.43 -8.23
C VAL A 155 2.56 2.99 -9.15
N ARG A 156 2.71 1.81 -9.76
CA ARG A 156 1.79 1.27 -10.75
C ARG A 156 1.46 -0.19 -10.47
N LEU A 157 0.17 -0.51 -10.59
CA LEU A 157 -0.34 -1.87 -10.61
C LEU A 157 -1.25 -2.05 -11.82
N VAL A 158 -1.26 -3.26 -12.36
CA VAL A 158 -2.17 -3.74 -13.40
C VAL A 158 -2.77 -5.05 -12.90
N PRO A 159 -4.10 -5.21 -12.86
CA PRO A 159 -4.71 -6.44 -12.39
C PRO A 159 -4.30 -7.63 -13.26
N THR A 160 -3.92 -8.74 -12.64
CA THR A 160 -3.54 -9.98 -13.35
C THR A 160 -4.62 -11.05 -13.31
N ALA A 161 -5.54 -10.96 -12.35
CA ALA A 161 -6.67 -11.86 -12.24
C ALA A 161 -7.91 -11.22 -12.89
N PRO A 162 -8.78 -12.01 -13.53
CA PRO A 162 -10.05 -11.49 -14.01
C PRO A 162 -10.94 -11.07 -12.83
N LEU A 163 -11.77 -10.06 -13.06
CA LEU A 163 -12.82 -9.70 -12.13
C LEU A 163 -13.86 -10.84 -12.06
N PRO A 164 -14.23 -11.34 -10.86
CA PRO A 164 -15.25 -12.38 -10.74
C PRO A 164 -16.60 -11.95 -11.38
N PRO A 165 -17.34 -12.86 -12.06
CA PRO A 165 -18.57 -12.48 -12.77
C PRO A 165 -19.63 -11.80 -11.89
N HIS A 166 -19.80 -12.24 -10.65
CA HIS A 166 -20.74 -11.62 -9.71
C HIS A 166 -20.32 -10.16 -9.39
N ALA A 167 -19.02 -9.91 -9.23
CA ALA A 167 -18.47 -8.60 -8.97
C ALA A 167 -18.59 -7.68 -10.19
N GLN A 168 -18.43 -8.23 -11.39
CA GLN A 168 -18.70 -7.52 -12.65
C GLN A 168 -20.17 -7.10 -12.74
N GLN A 169 -21.10 -8.00 -12.46
CA GLN A 169 -22.54 -7.71 -12.43
C GLN A 169 -22.88 -6.64 -11.39
N LEU A 170 -22.31 -6.75 -10.19
CA LEU A 170 -22.43 -5.76 -9.15
C LEU A 170 -21.95 -4.40 -9.67
N LEU A 171 -20.72 -4.25 -10.13
CA LEU A 171 -20.19 -2.96 -10.58
C LEU A 171 -20.93 -2.37 -11.80
N ALA A 172 -21.40 -3.23 -12.72
CA ALA A 172 -22.14 -2.83 -13.92
C ALA A 172 -23.57 -2.35 -13.64
N ALA A 173 -24.17 -2.72 -12.50
CA ALA A 173 -25.52 -2.27 -12.09
C ALA A 173 -25.56 -0.81 -11.62
N ARG A 174 -24.95 0.10 -12.39
CA ARG A 174 -24.89 1.54 -12.14
C ARG A 174 -25.58 2.33 -13.26
N ARG A 175 -26.09 3.51 -12.91
CA ARG A 175 -26.59 4.50 -13.89
C ARG A 175 -25.42 5.29 -14.49
N PRO A 176 -25.62 6.01 -15.61
CA PRO A 176 -24.63 6.99 -16.08
C PRO A 176 -24.21 7.94 -14.95
N GLU A 177 -22.93 8.31 -14.90
CA GLU A 177 -22.33 9.22 -13.92
C GLU A 177 -22.34 8.74 -12.45
N GLN A 178 -22.98 7.61 -12.16
CA GLN A 178 -23.02 7.03 -10.83
C GLN A 178 -21.69 6.36 -10.49
N LEU A 179 -21.01 6.87 -9.46
CA LEU A 179 -19.77 6.29 -8.94
C LEU A 179 -20.00 5.00 -8.15
N ASN A 180 -19.10 4.04 -8.32
CA ASN A 180 -18.88 2.88 -7.45
C ASN A 180 -17.75 3.22 -6.46
N VAL A 181 -18.10 3.56 -5.22
CA VAL A 181 -17.18 3.98 -4.17
C VAL A 181 -16.99 2.86 -3.15
N VAL A 182 -15.74 2.51 -2.90
CA VAL A 182 -15.37 1.48 -1.91
C VAL A 182 -15.02 2.15 -0.58
N LEU A 183 -15.63 1.69 0.51
CA LEU A 183 -15.25 2.03 1.87
C LEU A 183 -14.50 0.84 2.48
N HIS A 184 -13.38 1.11 3.13
CA HIS A 184 -12.63 0.11 3.89
C HIS A 184 -12.50 0.58 5.36
N PRO A 185 -13.48 0.23 6.22
CA PRO A 185 -13.66 0.90 7.51
C PRO A 185 -12.63 0.57 8.59
N ARG A 186 -11.89 -0.53 8.43
CA ARG A 186 -10.97 -1.09 9.43
C ARG A 186 -9.54 -1.11 8.90
N SER A 187 -8.56 -1.20 9.79
CA SER A 187 -7.13 -1.15 9.42
C SER A 187 -6.26 -2.26 9.99
N ARG A 188 -6.81 -3.11 10.87
CA ARG A 188 -6.07 -4.07 11.71
C ARG A 188 -4.83 -3.48 12.39
N GLY A 189 -4.90 -2.21 12.79
CA GLY A 189 -3.80 -1.48 13.44
C GLY A 189 -2.77 -0.85 12.50
N SER A 190 -2.95 -0.96 11.18
CA SER A 190 -2.09 -0.28 10.20
C SER A 190 -2.28 1.24 10.22
N ALA A 191 -3.45 1.71 10.64
CA ALA A 191 -3.78 3.12 10.73
C ALA A 191 -4.51 3.43 12.05
N ARG A 192 -4.71 4.72 12.33
CA ARG A 192 -5.64 5.15 13.38
C ARG A 192 -7.03 5.09 12.78
N GLU A 193 -7.96 4.44 13.48
CA GLU A 193 -9.33 4.31 12.99
C GLU A 193 -10.04 5.66 12.95
N TRP A 194 -10.67 5.97 11.81
CA TRP A 194 -11.56 7.13 11.66
C TRP A 194 -12.81 6.96 12.53
N GLY A 195 -13.35 5.73 12.58
CA GLY A 195 -14.48 5.34 13.40
C GLY A 195 -15.70 4.94 12.58
N LEU A 196 -16.36 3.86 13.00
CA LEU A 196 -17.53 3.31 12.32
C LEU A 196 -18.69 4.31 12.14
N PRO A 197 -19.04 5.18 13.14
CA PRO A 197 -20.10 6.16 12.95
C PRO A 197 -19.86 7.08 11.76
N HIS A 198 -18.61 7.48 11.52
CA HIS A 198 -18.26 8.33 10.38
C HIS A 198 -18.37 7.60 9.04
N PHE A 199 -17.91 6.36 8.96
CA PHE A 199 -18.11 5.54 7.75
C PHE A 199 -19.59 5.29 7.45
N GLY A 200 -20.41 5.08 8.49
CA GLY A 200 -21.86 4.92 8.35
C GLY A 200 -22.54 6.19 7.82
N GLN A 201 -22.17 7.35 8.38
CA GLN A 201 -22.63 8.65 7.91
C GLN A 201 -22.18 8.91 6.46
N LEU A 202 -20.93 8.59 6.11
CA LEU A 202 -20.42 8.71 4.76
C LEU A 202 -21.19 7.82 3.78
N ALA A 203 -21.44 6.56 4.12
CA ALA A 203 -22.22 5.64 3.29
C ALA A 203 -23.61 6.22 2.99
N ARG A 204 -24.29 6.77 4.01
CA ARG A 204 -25.59 7.43 3.83
C ARG A 204 -25.50 8.67 2.92
N LEU A 205 -24.51 9.53 3.12
CA LEU A 205 -24.31 10.74 2.31
C LEU A 205 -24.06 10.40 0.83
N LEU A 206 -23.16 9.46 0.56
CA LEU A 206 -22.83 9.02 -0.79
C LEU A 206 -24.03 8.34 -1.47
N HIS A 207 -24.75 7.48 -0.74
CA HIS A 207 -25.97 6.84 -1.24
C HIS A 207 -27.04 7.89 -1.60
N THR A 208 -27.25 8.87 -0.74
CA THR A 208 -28.25 9.94 -0.95
C THR A 208 -27.86 10.84 -2.13
N ALA A 209 -26.56 11.06 -2.36
CA ALA A 209 -26.03 11.72 -3.55
C ALA A 209 -26.17 10.87 -4.83
N GLY A 210 -26.72 9.65 -4.73
CA GLY A 210 -26.97 8.77 -5.86
C GLY A 210 -25.79 7.89 -6.23
N HIS A 211 -24.76 7.78 -5.40
CA HIS A 211 -23.61 6.88 -5.62
C HIS A 211 -23.82 5.49 -5.02
N ARG A 212 -23.01 4.53 -5.46
CA ARG A 212 -23.06 3.14 -4.98
C ARG A 212 -21.91 2.91 -4.03
N VAL A 213 -22.22 2.40 -2.85
CA VAL A 213 -21.26 2.25 -1.77
C VAL A 213 -21.01 0.77 -1.51
N PHE A 214 -19.77 0.35 -1.61
CA PHE A 214 -19.34 -1.02 -1.31
C PHE A 214 -18.51 -1.02 -0.04
N VAL A 215 -18.71 -2.00 0.84
CA VAL A 215 -17.86 -2.17 2.03
C VAL A 215 -16.93 -3.34 1.81
N THR A 216 -15.67 -3.17 2.16
CA THR A 216 -14.64 -4.21 2.04
C THR A 216 -13.89 -4.38 3.35
N GLY A 217 -13.27 -5.55 3.51
CA GLY A 217 -12.56 -5.94 4.72
C GLY A 217 -12.16 -7.40 4.64
N THR A 218 -11.34 -7.87 5.57
CA THR A 218 -11.15 -9.31 5.77
C THR A 218 -12.44 -9.93 6.34
N LYS A 219 -12.52 -11.27 6.31
CA LYS A 219 -13.62 -12.00 6.92
C LYS A 219 -13.78 -11.67 8.42
N GLU A 220 -12.67 -11.50 9.12
CA GLU A 220 -12.69 -11.12 10.54
C GLU A 220 -13.21 -9.70 10.74
N GLU A 221 -12.81 -8.75 9.88
CA GLU A 221 -13.34 -7.38 9.93
C GLU A 221 -14.84 -7.35 9.64
N GLY A 222 -15.33 -8.17 8.69
CA GLY A 222 -16.77 -8.35 8.45
C GLY A 222 -17.52 -8.85 9.68
N ALA A 223 -16.98 -9.85 10.37
CA ALA A 223 -17.54 -10.36 11.63
C ALA A 223 -17.56 -9.28 12.73
N GLU A 224 -16.51 -8.46 12.84
CA GLU A 224 -16.47 -7.33 13.77
C GLU A 224 -17.51 -6.25 13.45
N LEU A 225 -17.72 -5.95 12.15
CA LEU A 225 -18.73 -4.99 11.70
C LEU A 225 -20.15 -5.52 11.96
N ALA A 226 -20.38 -6.82 11.75
CA ALA A 226 -21.65 -7.48 12.03
C ALA A 226 -21.95 -7.52 13.54
N ALA A 227 -20.97 -7.87 14.37
CA ALA A 227 -21.11 -7.93 15.82
C ALA A 227 -21.39 -6.56 16.46
N ALA A 228 -21.03 -5.48 15.77
CA ALA A 228 -21.34 -4.10 16.17
C ALA A 228 -22.66 -3.58 15.58
N ASP A 229 -23.49 -4.44 14.98
CA ASP A 229 -24.72 -4.12 14.24
C ASP A 229 -24.57 -3.12 13.08
N TRP A 230 -23.33 -2.73 12.75
CA TRP A 230 -23.03 -1.65 11.79
C TRP A 230 -23.47 -2.01 10.38
N LEU A 231 -23.24 -3.26 9.95
CA LEU A 231 -23.68 -3.75 8.65
C LEU A 231 -25.20 -3.74 8.52
N GLN A 232 -25.90 -4.13 9.58
CA GLN A 232 -27.36 -4.16 9.59
C GLN A 232 -27.94 -2.74 9.60
N GLU A 233 -27.37 -1.82 10.40
CA GLU A 233 -27.77 -0.42 10.47
C GLU A 233 -27.63 0.30 9.12
N HIS A 234 -26.53 0.06 8.40
CA HIS A 234 -26.22 0.78 7.17
C HIS A 234 -26.58 0.04 5.89
N LYS A 235 -27.10 -1.19 5.97
CA LYS A 235 -27.53 -2.00 4.82
C LYS A 235 -28.35 -1.23 3.77
N PRO A 236 -29.31 -0.34 4.12
CA PRO A 236 -30.06 0.43 3.11
C PRO A 236 -29.21 1.36 2.25
N TYR A 237 -28.02 1.73 2.70
CA TYR A 237 -27.11 2.66 2.04
C TYR A 237 -25.96 1.95 1.29
N LEU A 238 -25.88 0.62 1.39
CA LEU A 238 -24.82 -0.18 0.77
C LEU A 238 -25.33 -0.88 -0.48
N ALA A 239 -24.53 -0.85 -1.55
CA ALA A 239 -24.74 -1.67 -2.73
C ALA A 239 -24.39 -3.14 -2.45
N ALA A 240 -23.31 -3.40 -1.70
CA ALA A 240 -22.98 -4.71 -1.18
C ALA A 240 -21.98 -4.61 -0.01
N ASP A 241 -22.06 -5.58 0.90
CA ASP A 241 -20.96 -5.96 1.78
C ASP A 241 -20.10 -7.02 1.08
N LEU A 242 -18.81 -6.74 0.93
CA LEU A 242 -17.83 -7.59 0.26
C LEU A 242 -16.71 -8.02 1.21
N THR A 243 -16.96 -7.97 2.53
CA THR A 243 -16.00 -8.40 3.54
C THR A 243 -15.72 -9.90 3.44
N GLY A 244 -14.45 -10.27 3.26
CA GLY A 244 -14.03 -11.67 3.10
C GLY A 244 -14.41 -12.33 1.78
N GLU A 245 -14.99 -11.61 0.82
CA GLU A 245 -15.44 -12.16 -0.47
C GLU A 245 -14.31 -12.44 -1.47
N PHE A 246 -13.18 -11.72 -1.36
CA PHE A 246 -12.12 -11.76 -2.36
C PHE A 246 -10.78 -12.20 -1.79
N ALA A 247 -10.10 -13.07 -2.53
CA ALA A 247 -8.65 -13.19 -2.41
C ALA A 247 -7.97 -11.91 -2.95
N LEU A 248 -6.72 -11.67 -2.56
CA LEU A 248 -6.02 -10.42 -2.95
C LEU A 248 -5.97 -10.16 -4.48
N PRO A 249 -5.74 -11.16 -5.37
CA PRO A 249 -5.79 -10.92 -6.81
C PRO A 249 -7.16 -10.40 -7.30
N GLU A 250 -8.25 -11.00 -6.80
CA GLU A 250 -9.62 -10.60 -7.13
C GLU A 250 -9.95 -9.24 -6.54
N PHE A 251 -9.44 -8.95 -5.34
CA PHE A 251 -9.61 -7.65 -4.70
C PHE A 251 -8.89 -6.52 -5.46
N ILE A 252 -7.69 -6.78 -5.98
CA ILE A 252 -6.98 -5.87 -6.88
C ILE A 252 -7.83 -5.63 -8.14
N ALA A 253 -8.38 -6.68 -8.76
CA ALA A 253 -9.26 -6.55 -9.92
C ALA A 253 -10.54 -5.76 -9.60
N PHE A 254 -11.16 -5.99 -8.44
CA PHE A 254 -12.33 -5.25 -7.98
C PHE A 254 -12.05 -3.76 -7.81
N ILE A 255 -10.97 -3.41 -7.10
CA ILE A 255 -10.57 -2.02 -6.95
C ILE A 255 -10.32 -1.39 -8.33
N SER A 256 -9.63 -2.10 -9.22
CA SER A 256 -9.31 -1.62 -10.57
C SER A 256 -10.55 -1.32 -11.44
N ALA A 257 -11.68 -1.93 -11.13
CA ALA A 257 -12.96 -1.74 -11.82
C ALA A 257 -13.93 -0.79 -11.08
N ALA A 258 -13.61 -0.39 -9.85
CA ALA A 258 -14.32 0.65 -9.10
C ALA A 258 -13.80 2.05 -9.48
N ASP A 259 -14.57 3.09 -9.12
CA ASP A 259 -14.18 4.48 -9.38
C ASP A 259 -13.18 4.98 -8.33
N GLY A 260 -13.36 4.58 -7.07
CA GLY A 260 -12.40 4.92 -6.02
C GLY A 260 -12.64 4.28 -4.68
N LEU A 261 -11.72 4.56 -3.75
CA LEU A 261 -11.69 3.99 -2.41
C LEU A 261 -11.40 5.06 -1.35
N VAL A 262 -12.14 5.00 -0.24
CA VAL A 262 -11.93 5.83 0.96
C VAL A 262 -11.56 4.93 2.13
N ALA A 263 -10.43 5.21 2.78
CA ALA A 263 -9.94 4.44 3.91
C ALA A 263 -8.92 5.22 4.77
N GLY A 264 -8.55 4.67 5.92
CA GLY A 264 -7.32 5.08 6.60
C GLY A 264 -6.05 4.69 5.81
N SER A 265 -4.87 4.95 6.36
CA SER A 265 -3.56 4.56 5.79
C SER A 265 -3.34 3.03 5.75
N THR A 266 -4.11 2.31 4.93
CA THR A 266 -4.13 0.85 4.84
C THR A 266 -3.65 0.36 3.49
N GLY A 267 -3.36 -0.94 3.38
CA GLY A 267 -3.02 -1.58 2.09
C GLY A 267 -4.00 -1.26 0.95
N PRO A 268 -5.33 -1.44 1.15
CA PRO A 268 -6.34 -1.10 0.14
C PRO A 268 -6.27 0.32 -0.41
N LEU A 269 -5.99 1.32 0.44
CA LEU A 269 -5.79 2.71 0.00
C LEU A 269 -4.64 2.84 -0.99
N HIS A 270 -3.50 2.23 -0.66
CA HIS A 270 -2.33 2.25 -1.53
C HIS A 270 -2.55 1.45 -2.82
N LEU A 271 -3.30 0.34 -2.77
CA LEU A 271 -3.67 -0.42 -3.96
C LEU A 271 -4.51 0.43 -4.92
N ALA A 272 -5.54 1.13 -4.43
CA ALA A 272 -6.39 1.99 -5.24
C ALA A 272 -5.57 3.08 -5.95
N ALA A 273 -4.67 3.74 -5.22
CA ALA A 273 -3.79 4.76 -5.78
C ALA A 273 -2.88 4.19 -6.88
N ALA A 274 -2.26 3.03 -6.63
CA ALA A 274 -1.36 2.39 -7.59
C ALA A 274 -2.08 1.84 -8.84
N LEU A 275 -3.36 1.50 -8.73
CA LEU A 275 -4.24 1.12 -9.84
C LEU A 275 -4.78 2.35 -10.61
N GLY A 276 -4.36 3.56 -10.24
CA GLY A 276 -4.81 4.80 -10.85
C GLY A 276 -6.31 5.04 -10.66
N ARG A 277 -6.88 4.60 -9.53
CA ARG A 277 -8.25 4.92 -9.12
C ARG A 277 -8.23 6.12 -8.18
N HIS A 278 -9.39 6.74 -7.97
CA HIS A 278 -9.51 7.72 -6.90
C HIS A 278 -9.20 7.05 -5.56
N ALA A 279 -8.32 7.65 -4.76
CA ALA A 279 -7.90 7.10 -3.49
C ALA A 279 -7.82 8.22 -2.46
N LEU A 280 -8.78 8.28 -1.54
CA LEU A 280 -8.84 9.31 -0.51
C LEU A 280 -8.48 8.72 0.85
N GLY A 281 -7.29 9.07 1.32
CA GLY A 281 -6.78 8.57 2.59
C GLY A 281 -7.13 9.48 3.76
N LEU A 282 -7.51 8.90 4.89
CA LEU A 282 -7.85 9.61 6.12
C LEU A 282 -6.74 9.43 7.15
N TYR A 283 -6.17 10.53 7.63
CA TYR A 283 -4.97 10.50 8.45
C TYR A 283 -5.09 11.32 9.74
N PRO A 284 -4.46 10.86 10.84
CA PRO A 284 -4.20 11.72 11.98
C PRO A 284 -2.96 12.60 11.72
N PRO A 285 -2.84 13.77 12.35
CA PRO A 285 -1.65 14.62 12.31
C PRO A 285 -0.53 14.08 13.23
N ILE A 286 -0.34 12.76 13.29
CA ILE A 286 0.67 12.08 14.11
C ILE A 286 1.90 11.86 13.24
N ARG A 287 3.04 12.49 13.56
CA ARG A 287 4.25 12.48 12.71
C ARG A 287 4.65 11.09 12.16
N PRO A 288 4.71 10.00 12.96
CA PRO A 288 4.98 8.66 12.43
C PRO A 288 3.98 8.13 11.41
N MET A 289 2.73 8.62 11.42
CA MET A 289 1.59 8.19 10.59
C MET A 289 1.11 9.30 9.65
N HIS A 290 1.82 10.42 9.55
CA HIS A 290 1.39 11.61 8.83
C HIS A 290 1.35 11.35 7.31
N PRO A 291 0.40 11.93 6.55
CA PRO A 291 0.28 11.70 5.11
C PRO A 291 1.50 12.18 4.32
N GLY A 292 2.23 13.18 4.82
CA GLY A 292 3.53 13.56 4.23
C GLY A 292 4.56 12.42 4.16
N ARG A 293 4.38 11.36 4.97
CA ARG A 293 5.20 10.14 4.92
C ARG A 293 4.51 8.94 4.25
N TRP A 294 3.20 8.81 4.44
CA TRP A 294 2.43 7.62 4.10
C TRP A 294 1.24 7.88 3.18
N GLY A 295 1.17 9.04 2.54
CA GLY A 295 0.10 9.38 1.61
C GLY A 295 0.01 8.37 0.46
N PRO A 296 -1.19 8.14 -0.09
CA PRO A 296 -1.30 7.37 -1.31
C PRO A 296 -0.56 8.08 -2.45
N LEU A 297 0.02 7.31 -3.37
CA LEU A 297 0.71 7.83 -4.55
C LEU A 297 0.04 7.25 -5.79
N GLY A 298 -0.52 8.12 -6.62
CA GLY A 298 -1.26 7.78 -7.82
C GLY A 298 -1.82 9.05 -8.48
N PRO A 299 -2.31 8.98 -9.73
CA PRO A 299 -2.80 10.13 -10.48
C PRO A 299 -4.01 10.84 -9.84
N TRP A 300 -4.82 10.08 -9.08
CA TRP A 300 -6.04 10.57 -8.42
C TRP A 300 -5.99 10.33 -6.90
N ALA A 301 -4.78 10.30 -6.34
CA ALA A 301 -4.54 10.03 -4.94
C ALA A 301 -4.55 11.33 -4.13
N GLU A 302 -5.39 11.37 -3.11
CA GLU A 302 -5.56 12.51 -2.22
C GLU A 302 -5.61 12.06 -0.76
N TYR A 303 -5.52 13.00 0.17
CA TYR A 303 -5.66 12.71 1.59
C TYR A 303 -6.33 13.86 2.34
N LEU A 304 -6.98 13.50 3.44
CA LEU A 304 -7.47 14.44 4.44
C LEU A 304 -6.76 14.21 5.76
N VAL A 305 -6.32 15.31 6.34
CA VAL A 305 -5.77 15.36 7.69
C VAL A 305 -6.34 16.58 8.39
N PHE A 306 -6.95 16.36 9.55
CA PHE A 306 -7.38 17.45 10.40
C PHE A 306 -6.24 17.79 11.36
N ASP A 307 -5.55 18.90 11.12
CA ASP A 307 -4.52 19.42 12.01
C ASP A 307 -5.11 20.53 12.88
N ARG A 308 -5.36 20.21 14.15
CA ARG A 308 -5.99 21.14 15.09
C ARG A 308 -4.98 22.24 15.44
N PRO A 309 -5.25 23.52 15.14
CA PRO A 309 -4.30 24.60 15.41
C PRO A 309 -3.88 24.63 16.88
N ASN A 310 -2.58 24.79 17.14
CA ASN A 310 -1.98 24.88 18.48
C ASN A 310 -2.17 23.63 19.37
N CYS A 311 -2.60 22.49 18.84
CA CYS A 311 -2.71 21.24 19.57
C CYS A 311 -1.37 20.48 19.60
N GLN A 312 -0.93 20.04 20.78
CA GLN A 312 0.29 19.22 20.92
C GLN A 312 -0.02 17.78 21.37
N ASP A 313 -1.29 17.40 21.49
CA ASP A 313 -1.70 16.06 21.99
C ASP A 313 -1.12 14.94 21.13
N CYS A 314 -1.10 15.12 19.81
CA CYS A 314 -0.56 14.12 18.89
C CYS A 314 0.98 13.99 18.99
N ARG A 315 1.67 14.96 19.63
CA ARG A 315 3.09 14.89 19.99
C ARG A 315 3.30 14.34 21.40
N ASN A 316 2.49 14.77 22.37
CA ASN A 316 2.66 14.45 23.79
C ASN A 316 2.04 13.11 24.18
N GLN A 317 0.85 12.81 23.66
CA GLN A 317 0.06 11.61 23.95
C GLN A 317 -0.56 11.04 22.65
N PRO A 318 0.27 10.56 21.70
CA PRO A 318 -0.19 10.12 20.37
C PRO A 318 -1.22 8.99 20.40
N ALA A 319 -1.27 8.20 21.49
CA ALA A 319 -2.26 7.15 21.69
C ALA A 319 -3.70 7.70 21.87
N GLN A 320 -3.83 8.91 22.43
CA GLN A 320 -5.11 9.56 22.75
C GLN A 320 -5.56 10.58 21.69
N CYS A 321 -4.74 10.83 20.67
CA CYS A 321 -5.03 11.79 19.60
C CYS A 321 -6.34 11.41 18.87
N THR A 322 -7.33 12.29 18.94
CA THR A 322 -8.66 12.13 18.33
C THR A 322 -8.84 12.93 17.04
N CYS A 323 -7.82 13.65 16.57
CA CYS A 323 -7.92 14.54 15.42
C CYS A 323 -8.46 13.88 14.15
N ILE A 324 -8.15 12.61 13.89
CA ILE A 324 -8.73 11.90 12.73
C ILE A 324 -10.27 11.85 12.80
N LYS A 325 -10.85 11.70 14.00
CA LYS A 325 -12.30 11.70 14.23
C LYS A 325 -12.94 13.08 14.03
N ALA A 326 -12.14 14.14 13.97
CA ALA A 326 -12.63 15.48 13.64
C ALA A 326 -12.73 15.71 12.12
N ILE A 327 -12.27 14.76 11.29
CA ILE A 327 -12.56 14.78 9.86
C ILE A 327 -14.05 14.43 9.69
N GLU A 328 -14.85 15.42 9.30
CA GLU A 328 -16.29 15.23 9.15
C GLU A 328 -16.63 14.42 7.90
N ALA A 329 -17.62 13.53 8.00
CA ALA A 329 -18.07 12.74 6.85
C ALA A 329 -18.58 13.61 5.69
N GLY A 330 -19.12 14.80 5.99
CA GLY A 330 -19.52 15.78 4.96
C GLY A 330 -18.34 16.30 4.15
N ALA A 331 -17.18 16.56 4.78
CA ALA A 331 -15.97 17.00 4.08
C ALA A 331 -15.41 15.89 3.17
N VAL A 332 -15.50 14.63 3.63
CA VAL A 332 -15.12 13.46 2.83
C VAL A 332 -16.08 13.29 1.64
N ALA A 333 -17.39 13.38 1.87
CA ALA A 333 -18.40 13.30 0.80
C ALA A 333 -18.24 14.42 -0.23
N ALA A 334 -17.89 15.64 0.18
CA ALA A 334 -17.62 16.75 -0.72
C ALA A 334 -16.41 16.50 -1.63
N HIS A 335 -15.35 15.85 -1.13
CA HIS A 335 -14.23 15.41 -1.97
C HIS A 335 -14.70 14.36 -2.98
N VAL A 336 -15.43 13.35 -2.54
CA VAL A 336 -15.95 12.29 -3.44
C VAL A 336 -16.88 12.86 -4.50
N ALA A 337 -17.66 13.91 -4.20
CA ALA A 337 -18.52 14.57 -5.17
C ALA A 337 -17.75 15.27 -6.31
N SER A 338 -16.45 15.55 -6.12
CA SER A 338 -15.58 16.08 -7.19
C SER A 338 -14.98 14.99 -8.09
N TRP A 339 -15.14 13.71 -7.72
CA TRP A 339 -14.62 12.61 -8.50
C TRP A 339 -15.40 12.45 -9.80
N GLN A 340 -14.66 12.20 -10.87
CA GLN A 340 -15.22 11.82 -12.15
C GLN A 340 -15.24 10.29 -12.27
N PRO A 341 -16.25 9.69 -12.92
CA PRO A 341 -16.24 8.27 -13.25
C PRO A 341 -14.98 7.91 -14.03
N LEU A 342 -14.31 6.84 -13.63
CA LEU A 342 -13.09 6.39 -14.29
C LEU A 342 -13.42 5.24 -15.26
N PRO A 343 -12.75 5.16 -16.43
CA PRO A 343 -12.87 3.98 -17.27
C PRO A 343 -12.34 2.76 -16.51
N VAL A 344 -12.95 1.60 -16.74
CA VAL A 344 -12.44 0.33 -16.20
C VAL A 344 -11.01 0.17 -16.71
N ALA A 345 -10.05 -0.02 -15.80
CA ALA A 345 -8.67 -0.23 -16.23
C ALA A 345 -8.60 -1.56 -17.01
N HIS A 346 -8.13 -1.50 -18.25
CA HIS A 346 -7.94 -2.65 -19.12
C HIS A 346 -6.66 -3.40 -18.82
#